data_AF-A0A2D4GDY9-F1
#
_entry.id   AF-A0A2D4GDY9-F1
#
_cell.length_a   1.000
_cell.length_b   1.000
_cell.length_c   1.000
_cell.angle_alpha   90.00
_cell.angle_beta   90.00
_cell.angle_gamma   90.00
#
_symmetry.space_group_name_H-M   'P 1'
#
loop_
_entity.id
_entity.type
_entity.pdbx_description
1 polymer ?
#
loop_
_entity_poly.entity_id
_entity_poly.type
_entity_poly.pdbx_seq_one_letter_code
_entity_poly.pdbx_strand_id
1 'polypeptide(L)'
;QAGARRLAKWQEVRAAANARQACPSPASGNLLEMVYREPSRWSYTFQTYSFLSRLKTQLAAQSPRSPEAVLVFERSVYSDRYIFAKNLFEIGHMSEIEWIIYQDWHTFLLQTFGDRLALHGFLYLRAPPEVCFERLR
;
A
#
# COMPACT_ATOMS: atom_id res chain seq x y z
N GLN A 1 11.98 -10.50 11.38
CA GLN A 1 11.58 -9.41 12.30
C GLN A 1 11.02 -8.14 11.61
N ALA A 2 10.97 -8.05 10.27
CA ALA A 2 10.46 -6.85 9.57
C ALA A 2 8.92 -6.73 9.49
N GLY A 3 8.18 -7.84 9.56
CA GLY A 3 6.71 -7.84 9.49
C GLY A 3 6.03 -7.14 10.69
N ALA A 4 6.60 -7.26 11.89
CA ALA A 4 6.07 -6.63 13.10
C ALA A 4 6.17 -5.10 13.08
N ARG A 5 7.17 -4.55 12.38
CA ARG A 5 7.36 -3.09 12.26
C ARG A 5 6.33 -2.43 11.34
N ARG A 6 5.74 -3.20 10.42
CA ARG A 6 4.64 -2.72 9.58
C ARG A 6 3.36 -2.58 10.39
N LEU A 7 3.06 -3.55 11.26
CA LEU A 7 1.94 -3.52 12.21
C LEU A 7 1.94 -2.29 13.12
N ALA A 8 3.13 -1.89 13.62
CA ALA A 8 3.27 -0.71 14.48
C ALA A 8 2.86 0.61 13.80
N LYS A 9 3.16 0.79 12.51
CA LYS A 9 2.80 2.02 11.76
C LYS A 9 1.28 2.16 11.54
N TRP A 10 0.52 1.08 11.64
CA TRP A 10 -0.96 1.13 11.58
C TRP A 10 -1.59 1.68 12.86
N GLN A 11 -0.85 1.76 13.97
CA GLN A 11 -1.33 2.40 15.19
C GLN A 11 -1.15 3.92 15.19
N GLU A 12 -0.19 4.47 14.43
CA GLU A 12 0.18 5.90 14.49
C GLU A 12 -0.78 6.85 13.79
N VAL A 13 -1.72 6.35 12.97
CA VAL A 13 -2.82 7.20 12.45
C VAL A 13 -3.71 7.70 13.60
N ARG A 14 -3.68 7.03 14.76
CA ARG A 14 -4.40 7.45 15.98
C ARG A 14 -3.84 8.74 16.58
N ALA A 15 -2.55 9.04 16.43
CA ALA A 15 -1.95 10.18 17.14
C ALA A 15 -2.23 11.54 16.45
N ALA A 16 -2.24 11.57 15.12
CA ALA A 16 -2.46 12.81 14.37
C ALA A 16 -3.95 13.27 14.35
N ALA A 17 -4.88 12.33 14.53
CA ALA A 17 -6.32 12.62 14.54
C ALA A 17 -6.86 13.06 15.91
N ASN A 18 -6.15 12.78 17.01
CA ASN A 18 -6.64 13.02 18.37
C ASN A 18 -6.62 14.50 18.82
N ALA A 19 -6.24 15.45 17.97
CA ALA A 19 -6.21 16.86 18.34
C ALA A 19 -7.50 17.63 17.97
N ARG A 20 -8.42 17.09 17.15
CA ARG A 20 -9.61 17.84 16.74
C ARG A 20 -10.87 16.98 16.65
N GLN A 21 -11.67 17.12 17.70
CA GLN A 21 -13.12 16.90 17.76
C GLN A 21 -13.66 15.46 17.68
N ALA A 22 -14.28 15.09 18.80
CA ALA A 22 -15.06 13.89 19.02
C ALA A 22 -16.34 13.89 18.15
N CYS A 23 -16.50 12.83 17.35
CA CYS A 23 -17.78 12.38 16.82
C CYS A 23 -17.81 10.85 16.98
N PRO A 24 -18.83 10.26 17.62
CA PRO A 24 -18.87 8.82 17.86
C PRO A 24 -19.36 8.12 16.59
N SER A 25 -18.42 7.75 15.71
CA SER A 25 -18.70 6.84 14.60
C SER A 25 -18.04 5.48 14.89
N PRO A 26 -18.66 4.35 14.50
CA PRO A 26 -18.10 3.01 14.72
C PRO A 26 -16.90 2.69 13.78
N ALA A 27 -16.20 3.72 13.29
CA ALA A 27 -15.25 3.64 12.17
C ALA A 27 -13.77 3.56 12.60
N SER A 28 -13.48 2.99 13.77
CA SER A 28 -12.11 2.74 14.26
C SER A 28 -11.60 1.33 13.88
N GLY A 29 -11.98 0.82 12.71
CA GLY A 29 -11.60 -0.50 12.23
C GLY A 29 -10.23 -0.54 11.54
N ASN A 30 -9.51 -1.65 11.66
CA ASN A 30 -8.29 -1.91 10.88
C ASN A 30 -8.65 -1.96 9.38
N LEU A 31 -8.10 -1.09 8.55
CA LEU A 31 -8.47 -1.00 7.12
C LEU A 31 -8.26 -2.33 6.37
N LEU A 32 -7.27 -3.13 6.79
CA LEU A 32 -7.06 -4.46 6.25
C LEU A 32 -8.23 -5.40 6.59
N GLU A 33 -8.69 -5.36 7.84
CA GLU A 33 -9.86 -6.13 8.28
C GLU A 33 -11.13 -5.65 7.57
N MET A 34 -11.27 -4.34 7.35
CA MET A 34 -12.41 -3.77 6.62
C MET A 34 -12.45 -4.26 5.17
N VAL A 35 -11.32 -4.39 4.49
CA VAL A 35 -11.24 -5.00 3.15
C VAL A 35 -11.59 -6.48 3.18
N TYR A 36 -11.12 -7.24 4.17
CA TYR A 36 -11.47 -8.66 4.27
C TYR A 36 -12.96 -8.88 4.56
N ARG A 37 -13.62 -7.94 5.27
CA ARG A 37 -15.05 -8.02 5.58
C ARG A 37 -15.93 -7.53 4.43
N GLU A 38 -15.60 -6.42 3.80
CA GLU A 38 -16.42 -5.78 2.76
C GLU A 38 -15.54 -5.22 1.64
N PRO A 39 -14.96 -6.08 0.79
CA PRO A 39 -13.95 -5.67 -0.18
C PRO A 39 -14.49 -4.67 -1.20
N SER A 40 -15.74 -4.83 -1.69
CA SER A 40 -16.33 -3.89 -2.65
C SER A 40 -16.46 -2.46 -2.12
N ARG A 41 -16.56 -2.28 -0.80
CA ARG A 41 -16.65 -0.96 -0.16
C ARG A 41 -15.29 -0.34 0.11
N TRP A 42 -14.29 -1.16 0.44
CA TRP A 42 -13.03 -0.69 1.01
C TRP A 42 -11.81 -0.88 0.10
N SER A 43 -11.94 -1.61 -1.01
CA SER A 43 -10.82 -1.90 -1.93
C SER A 43 -10.16 -0.63 -2.47
N TYR A 44 -10.94 0.31 -3.03
CA TYR A 44 -10.41 1.57 -3.54
C TYR A 44 -9.68 2.37 -2.45
N THR A 45 -10.31 2.51 -1.27
CA THR A 45 -9.72 3.22 -0.13
C THR A 45 -8.42 2.56 0.33
N PHE A 46 -8.41 1.24 0.45
CA PHE A 46 -7.23 0.48 0.90
C PHE A 46 -6.09 0.53 -0.11
N GLN A 47 -6.36 0.37 -1.41
CA GLN A 47 -5.32 0.45 -2.43
C GLN A 47 -4.72 1.86 -2.49
N THR A 48 -5.56 2.89 -2.48
CA THR A 48 -5.12 4.29 -2.47
C THR A 48 -4.24 4.59 -1.26
N TYR A 49 -4.67 4.18 -0.06
CA TYR A 49 -3.90 4.40 1.17
C TYR A 49 -2.59 3.60 1.20
N SER A 50 -2.64 2.33 0.78
CA SER A 50 -1.46 1.45 0.74
C SER A 50 -0.38 2.00 -0.19
N PHE A 51 -0.78 2.40 -1.40
CA PHE A 51 0.10 3.04 -2.37
C PHE A 51 0.70 4.33 -1.82
N LEU A 52 -0.12 5.24 -1.26
CA LEU A 52 0.36 6.51 -0.73
C LEU A 52 1.33 6.34 0.45
N SER A 53 1.04 5.40 1.36
CA SER A 53 1.90 5.08 2.50
C SER A 53 3.25 4.52 2.05
N ARG A 54 3.25 3.65 1.03
CA ARG A 54 4.48 3.12 0.42
C ARG A 54 5.29 4.23 -0.24
N LEU A 55 4.64 5.04 -1.07
CA LEU A 55 5.24 6.17 -1.77
C LEU A 55 5.95 7.10 -0.79
N LYS A 56 5.26 7.54 0.27
CA LYS A 56 5.85 8.38 1.33
C LYS A 56 7.05 7.72 2.00
N THR A 57 6.98 6.41 2.27
CA THR A 57 8.06 5.67 2.92
C THR A 57 9.29 5.56 2.01
N GLN A 58 9.09 5.30 0.72
CA GLN A 58 10.17 5.23 -0.26
C GLN A 58 10.86 6.60 -0.44
N LEU A 59 10.07 7.67 -0.58
CA LEU A 59 10.60 9.04 -0.72
C LEU A 59 11.38 9.49 0.51
N ALA A 60 10.94 9.13 1.72
CA ALA A 60 11.65 9.45 2.96
C ALA A 60 12.96 8.67 3.12
N ALA A 61 13.02 7.43 2.62
CA ALA A 61 14.21 6.59 2.70
C ALA A 61 15.36 7.06 1.79
N GLN A 62 15.06 7.87 0.77
CA GLN A 62 16.02 8.40 -0.21
C GLN A 62 16.68 9.72 0.20
N SER A 63 16.40 10.22 1.40
CA SER A 63 17.17 11.30 2.03
C SER A 63 18.64 10.86 2.16
N PRO A 64 19.66 11.74 2.02
CA PRO A 64 21.03 11.36 1.66
C PRO A 64 21.65 10.46 2.72
N ARG A 65 21.57 9.16 2.48
CA ARG A 65 22.41 8.15 3.12
C ARG A 65 23.63 7.96 2.23
N SER A 66 24.68 7.43 2.84
CA SER A 66 25.96 7.12 2.18
C SER A 66 25.75 6.63 0.73
N PRO A 67 26.56 7.08 -0.24
CA PRO A 67 26.44 6.71 -1.66
C PRO A 67 26.48 5.20 -1.93
N GLU A 68 26.91 4.39 -0.96
CA GLU A 68 26.98 2.92 -1.06
C GLU A 68 25.78 2.18 -0.45
N ALA A 69 24.80 2.89 0.12
CA ALA A 69 23.69 2.26 0.83
C ALA A 69 22.65 1.63 -0.14
N VAL A 70 22.52 0.31 -0.10
CA VAL A 70 21.47 -0.41 -0.83
C VAL A 70 20.15 -0.36 -0.04
N LEU A 71 19.10 0.20 -0.66
CA LEU A 71 17.75 0.20 -0.10
C LEU A 71 16.93 -0.96 -0.66
N VAL A 72 16.48 -1.84 0.22
CA VAL A 72 15.58 -2.95 -0.14
C VAL A 72 14.17 -2.62 0.34
N PHE A 73 13.23 -2.58 -0.59
CA PHE A 73 11.81 -2.38 -0.30
C PHE A 73 11.05 -3.69 -0.43
N GLU A 74 10.24 -4.01 0.57
CA GLU A 74 9.30 -5.13 0.47
C GLU A 74 8.07 -4.69 -0.34
N ARG A 75 7.96 -5.21 -1.56
CA ARG A 75 7.02 -4.78 -2.62
C ARG A 75 7.33 -3.38 -3.18
N SER A 76 6.69 -3.06 -4.30
CA SER A 76 6.86 -1.79 -5.02
C SER A 76 5.50 -1.13 -5.30
N VAL A 77 5.55 0.17 -5.62
CA VAL A 77 4.40 0.92 -6.14
C VAL A 77 3.76 0.23 -7.36
N TYR A 78 4.59 -0.39 -8.21
CA TYR A 78 4.14 -1.17 -9.35
C TYR A 78 3.30 -2.38 -8.94
N SER A 79 3.73 -3.13 -7.91
CA SER A 79 2.95 -4.27 -7.44
C SER A 79 1.60 -3.85 -6.85
N ASP A 80 1.49 -2.66 -6.24
CA ASP A 80 0.21 -2.16 -5.73
C ASP A 80 -0.79 -1.93 -6.89
N ARG A 81 -0.37 -1.32 -8.02
CA ARG A 81 -1.26 -1.13 -9.18
C ARG A 81 -1.50 -2.39 -10.01
N TYR A 82 -0.43 -3.03 -10.49
CA TYR A 82 -0.53 -4.05 -11.52
C TYR A 82 -0.88 -5.44 -11.00
N ILE A 83 -0.73 -5.67 -9.68
CA ILE A 83 -1.11 -6.93 -9.05
C ILE A 83 -2.34 -6.73 -8.18
N PHE A 84 -2.25 -5.94 -7.09
CA PHE A 84 -3.33 -5.89 -6.10
C PHE A 84 -4.56 -5.10 -6.57
N ALA A 85 -4.38 -3.84 -7.00
CA ALA A 85 -5.51 -3.02 -7.43
C ALA A 85 -6.16 -3.55 -8.71
N LYS A 86 -5.33 -3.97 -9.69
CA LYS A 86 -5.83 -4.63 -10.91
C LYS A 86 -6.64 -5.89 -10.59
N ASN A 87 -6.15 -6.77 -9.71
CA ASN A 87 -6.89 -7.96 -9.32
C ASN A 87 -8.23 -7.61 -8.65
N LEU A 88 -8.26 -6.62 -7.75
CA LEU A 88 -9.50 -6.17 -7.09
C LEU A 88 -10.52 -5.60 -8.08
N PHE A 89 -10.06 -4.92 -9.12
CA PHE A 89 -10.92 -4.48 -10.23
C PHE A 89 -11.45 -5.67 -11.02
N GLU A 90 -10.58 -6.61 -11.43
CA GLU A 90 -10.96 -7.77 -12.24
C GLU A 90 -11.95 -8.71 -11.54
N ILE A 91 -11.89 -8.83 -10.22
CA ILE A 91 -12.85 -9.63 -9.43
C ILE A 91 -14.10 -8.84 -9.00
N GLY A 92 -14.27 -7.60 -9.45
CA GLY A 92 -15.47 -6.79 -9.21
C GLY A 92 -15.55 -6.11 -7.84
N HIS A 93 -14.43 -5.94 -7.13
CA HIS A 93 -14.37 -5.21 -5.86
C HIS A 93 -13.98 -3.73 -6.04
N MET A 94 -13.76 -3.28 -7.26
CA MET A 94 -13.56 -1.87 -7.60
C MET A 94 -14.42 -1.56 -8.82
N SER A 95 -15.18 -0.47 -8.75
CA SER A 95 -15.95 0.01 -9.91
C SER A 95 -15.03 0.55 -11.00
N GLU A 96 -15.54 0.66 -12.22
CA GLU A 96 -14.80 1.23 -13.36
C GLU A 96 -14.33 2.66 -13.09
N ILE A 97 -15.19 3.49 -12.49
CA ILE A 97 -14.84 4.88 -12.13
C ILE A 97 -13.71 4.91 -11.09
N GLU A 98 -13.80 4.10 -10.04
CA GLU A 98 -12.74 4.00 -9.02
C GLU A 98 -11.42 3.52 -9.63
N TRP A 99 -11.46 2.57 -10.57
CA TRP A 99 -10.28 2.07 -11.27
C TRP A 99 -9.64 3.14 -12.15
N ILE A 100 -10.43 3.89 -12.92
CA ILE A 100 -9.94 5.01 -13.74
C ILE A 100 -9.27 6.06 -12.85
N ILE A 101 -9.94 6.49 -11.78
CA ILE A 101 -9.40 7.47 -10.83
C ILE A 101 -8.09 6.96 -10.20
N TYR A 102 -8.07 5.71 -9.72
CA TYR A 102 -6.87 5.13 -9.13
C TYR A 102 -5.68 5.12 -10.09
N GLN A 103 -5.92 4.74 -11.35
CA GLN A 103 -4.89 4.73 -12.39
C GLN A 103 -4.35 6.12 -12.69
N ASP A 104 -5.22 7.13 -12.75
CA ASP A 104 -4.84 8.52 -13.00
C ASP A 104 -3.94 9.04 -11.88
N TRP A 105 -4.40 8.94 -10.63
CA TRP A 105 -3.61 9.31 -9.45
C TRP A 105 -2.26 8.60 -9.38
N HIS A 106 -2.25 7.29 -9.63
CA HIS A 106 -1.02 6.52 -9.62
C HIS A 106 -0.05 6.98 -10.71
N THR A 107 -0.54 7.23 -11.93
CA THR A 107 0.28 7.71 -13.05
C THR A 107 0.86 9.09 -12.75
N PHE A 108 0.02 10.02 -12.31
CA PHE A 108 0.42 11.37 -11.95
C PHE A 108 1.52 11.37 -10.86
N LEU A 109 1.32 10.59 -9.79
CA LEU A 109 2.29 10.54 -8.68
C LEU A 109 3.60 9.85 -9.10
N LEU A 110 3.55 8.80 -9.92
CA LEU A 110 4.78 8.19 -10.45
C LEU A 110 5.54 9.12 -11.39
N GLN A 111 4.86 9.90 -12.22
CA GLN A 111 5.52 10.88 -13.09
C GLN A 111 6.14 12.01 -12.26
N THR A 112 5.43 12.49 -11.24
CA THR A 112 5.92 13.56 -10.35
C THR A 112 7.16 13.16 -9.56
N PHE A 113 7.28 11.88 -9.18
CA PHE A 113 8.34 11.38 -8.31
C PHE A 113 9.25 10.34 -8.98
N GLY A 114 9.17 10.17 -10.31
CA GLY A 114 9.77 9.05 -11.04
C GLY A 114 11.27 8.93 -10.86
N ASP A 115 11.99 10.05 -11.00
CA ASP A 115 13.46 10.10 -10.85
C ASP A 115 13.91 9.66 -9.46
N ARG A 116 13.12 10.03 -8.45
CA ARG A 116 13.36 9.64 -7.06
C ARG A 116 13.04 8.17 -6.87
N LEU A 117 11.93 7.68 -7.40
CA LEU A 117 11.45 6.30 -7.21
C LEU A 117 12.10 5.26 -8.12
N ALA A 118 13.09 5.65 -8.94
CA ALA A 118 13.78 4.76 -9.85
C ALA A 118 14.34 3.54 -9.12
N LEU A 119 13.88 2.35 -9.51
CA LEU A 119 14.36 1.08 -8.97
C LEU A 119 15.50 0.57 -9.84
N HIS A 120 16.60 0.18 -9.21
CA HIS A 120 17.74 -0.45 -9.90
C HIS A 120 17.43 -1.90 -10.34
N GLY A 121 16.47 -2.57 -9.71
CA GLY A 121 16.11 -3.94 -10.05
C GLY A 121 15.01 -4.51 -9.19
N PHE A 122 14.54 -5.71 -9.56
CA PHE A 122 13.53 -6.47 -8.85
C PHE A 122 14.07 -7.82 -8.39
N LEU A 123 13.80 -8.17 -7.14
CA LEU A 123 14.01 -9.51 -6.59
C LEU A 123 12.66 -10.24 -6.58
N TYR A 124 12.48 -11.20 -7.50
CA TYR A 124 11.25 -11.97 -7.59
C TYR A 124 11.35 -13.27 -6.79
N LEU A 125 10.69 -13.28 -5.62
CA LEU A 125 10.60 -14.47 -4.78
C LEU A 125 9.45 -15.35 -5.26
N ARG A 126 9.75 -16.34 -6.10
CA ARG A 126 8.76 -17.27 -6.66
C ARG A 126 8.44 -18.39 -5.65
N ALA A 127 7.16 -18.60 -5.40
CA ALA A 127 6.65 -19.74 -4.62
C ALA A 127 5.31 -20.21 -5.22
N PRO A 128 4.99 -21.52 -5.16
CA PRO A 128 3.66 -22.02 -5.52
C PRO A 128 2.56 -21.47 -4.60
N PRO A 129 1.32 -21.28 -5.10
CA PRO A 129 0.19 -20.81 -4.28
C PRO A 129 -0.06 -21.65 -3.03
N GLU A 130 0.16 -22.96 -3.10
CA GLU A 130 -0.03 -23.92 -2.01
C GLU A 130 0.92 -23.60 -0.85
N VAL A 131 2.20 -23.34 -1.15
CA VAL A 131 3.21 -22.95 -0.16
C VAL A 131 2.88 -21.57 0.45
N CYS A 132 2.36 -20.63 -0.35
CA CYS A 132 1.91 -19.34 0.16
C CYS A 132 0.73 -19.49 1.12
N PHE A 133 -0.22 -20.37 0.80
CA PHE A 133 -1.38 -20.66 1.66
C PHE A 133 -0.98 -21.33 2.97
N GLU A 134 -0.05 -22.30 2.94
CA GLU A 134 0.49 -22.93 4.15
C GLU A 134 1.16 -21.93 5.09
N ARG A 135 1.84 -20.91 4.56
CA ARG A 135 2.49 -19.85 5.36
C ARG A 135 1.52 -18.85 5.98
N LEU A 136 0.29 -18.77 5.47
CA LEU A 136 -0.76 -17.89 5.99
C LEU A 136 -1.54 -18.54 7.14
N ARG A 137 -1.50 -19.87 7.23
CA ARG A 137 -2.15 -20.67 8.28
C ARG A 137 -1.33 -20.65 9.58
#